data_AF-A0A1L7I8V6-F1
#
_entry.id   AF-A0A1L7I8V6-F1
#
_cell.length_a   1.000
_cell.length_b   1.000
_cell.length_c   1.000
_cell.angle_alpha   90.00
_cell.angle_beta   90.00
_cell.angle_gamma   90.00
#
_symmetry.space_group_name_H-M   'P 1'
#
loop_
_entity.id
_entity.type
_entity.pdbx_description
1 polymer ?
#
loop_
_entity_poly.entity_id
_entity_poly.type
_entity_poly.pdbx_seq_one_letter_code
_entity_poly.pdbx_strand_id
1 'polypeptide(L)'
;MGFSALAQDKKPVIGDRFVLHVSEYHHLESLLAPQKNFILKKNGVVNFKSLHGVPLYVSAVKTKKAYTRLILKRLDGRKFFNAFSSISVNYEQALELGEIQQKN
;
A
#
# COMPACT_ATOMS: atom_id res chain seq x y z
N MET A 1 3.44 21.61 -33.38
CA MET A 1 3.99 21.17 -32.08
C MET A 1 3.01 21.57 -30.98
N GLY A 2 2.54 20.63 -30.15
CA GLY A 2 1.67 20.97 -29.02
C GLY A 2 0.81 19.82 -28.52
N PHE A 3 1.44 18.78 -27.98
CA PHE A 3 0.73 17.79 -27.14
C PHE A 3 1.11 18.04 -25.69
N SER A 4 0.50 19.04 -25.06
CA SER A 4 0.54 19.16 -23.60
C SER A 4 -0.53 18.24 -23.02
N ALA A 5 -0.20 16.95 -22.90
CA ALA A 5 -0.95 16.06 -22.04
C ALA A 5 -0.67 16.51 -20.59
N LEU A 6 -1.60 17.28 -20.02
CA LEU A 6 -1.68 17.45 -18.58
C LEU A 6 -1.93 16.06 -18.02
N ALA A 7 -0.87 15.42 -17.50
CA ALA A 7 -1.00 14.24 -16.67
C ALA A 7 -1.95 14.63 -15.54
N GLN A 8 -3.20 14.16 -15.61
CA GLN A 8 -4.10 14.23 -14.47
C GLN A 8 -3.43 13.39 -13.39
N ASP A 9 -2.83 14.09 -12.42
CA ASP A 9 -2.41 13.53 -11.16
C ASP A 9 -3.68 13.00 -10.48
N LYS A 10 -4.03 11.75 -10.82
CA LYS A 10 -5.19 11.06 -10.27
C LYS A 10 -4.88 10.82 -8.81
N LYS A 11 -5.39 11.73 -7.98
CA LYS A 11 -5.35 11.58 -6.52
C LYS A 11 -6.08 10.27 -6.16
N PRO A 12 -5.50 9.44 -5.29
CA PRO A 12 -6.13 8.17 -4.91
C PRO A 12 -7.48 8.43 -4.25
N VAL A 13 -8.54 7.77 -4.75
CA VAL A 13 -9.90 7.90 -4.21
C VAL A 13 -10.19 6.71 -3.30
N ILE A 14 -11.06 6.91 -2.30
CA ILE A 14 -11.54 5.82 -1.45
C ILE A 14 -12.30 4.82 -2.33
N GLY A 15 -11.95 3.54 -2.24
CA GLY A 15 -12.49 2.47 -3.07
C GLY A 15 -11.64 2.09 -4.29
N ASP A 16 -10.58 2.84 -4.60
CA ASP A 16 -9.62 2.44 -5.64
C ASP A 16 -8.96 1.11 -5.30
N ARG A 17 -8.66 0.34 -6.36
CA ARG A 17 -8.04 -0.98 -6.27
C ARG A 17 -6.57 -0.89 -6.65
N PHE A 18 -5.73 -1.42 -5.76
CA PHE A 18 -4.29 -1.47 -5.94
C PHE A 18 -3.81 -2.91 -5.82
N VAL A 19 -2.77 -3.24 -6.55
CA VAL A 19 -2.03 -4.48 -6.35
C VAL A 19 -0.69 -4.13 -5.73
N LEU A 20 -0.32 -4.90 -4.72
CA LEU A 20 0.95 -4.72 -4.04
C LEU A 20 2.01 -5.57 -4.73
N HIS A 21 3.10 -4.91 -5.13
CA HIS A 21 4.24 -5.56 -5.75
C HIS A 21 5.40 -5.59 -4.74
N VAL A 22 5.80 -6.79 -4.36
CA VAL A 22 6.93 -7.00 -3.44
C VAL A 22 8.15 -7.39 -4.28
N SER A 23 9.10 -6.48 -4.45
CA SER A 23 10.38 -6.80 -5.08
C SER A 23 11.25 -7.57 -4.08
N GLU A 24 12.01 -8.57 -4.55
CA GLU A 24 12.86 -9.39 -3.66
C GLU A 24 13.93 -8.58 -2.91
N TYR A 25 14.27 -7.40 -3.44
CA TYR A 25 15.30 -6.50 -2.92
C TYR A 25 14.75 -5.31 -2.12
N HIS A 26 13.46 -4.95 -2.27
CA HIS A 26 12.88 -3.77 -1.63
C HIS A 26 11.92 -4.19 -0.52
N HIS A 27 12.27 -3.84 0.70
CA HIS A 27 11.55 -4.23 1.92
C HIS A 27 10.28 -3.41 2.15
N LEU A 28 9.39 -3.25 1.16
CA LEU A 28 8.11 -2.52 1.33
C LEU A 28 8.28 -1.26 2.19
N GLU A 29 9.30 -0.46 1.91
CA GLU A 29 9.77 0.58 2.84
C GLU A 29 8.73 1.70 2.96
N SER A 30 7.88 1.85 1.95
CA SER A 30 6.74 2.78 1.97
C SER A 30 5.58 2.27 2.80
N LEU A 31 5.51 0.95 3.08
CA LEU A 31 4.55 0.41 4.01
C LEU A 31 4.99 0.80 5.42
N LEU A 32 4.14 1.56 6.09
CA LEU A 32 4.23 1.79 7.52
C LEU A 32 3.69 0.55 8.24
N ALA A 33 4.36 -0.58 8.00
CA ALA A 33 4.12 -1.81 8.70
C ALA A 33 4.64 -1.66 10.13
N PRO A 34 3.91 -2.17 11.12
CA PRO A 34 4.43 -2.22 12.48
C PRO A 34 5.74 -3.04 12.50
N GLN A 35 6.63 -2.69 13.44
CA GLN A 35 7.89 -3.42 13.61
C GLN A 35 7.66 -4.93 13.72
N LYS A 36 8.60 -5.72 13.19
CA LYS A 36 8.57 -7.19 13.24
C LYS A 36 8.20 -7.74 14.63
N ASN A 37 8.78 -7.16 15.68
CA ASN A 37 8.50 -7.53 17.07
C ASN A 37 7.04 -7.28 17.47
N PHE A 38 6.43 -6.20 16.98
CA PHE A 38 5.03 -5.90 17.26
C PHE A 38 4.08 -6.88 16.54
N ILE A 39 4.44 -7.32 15.34
CA ILE A 39 3.70 -8.36 14.61
C ILE A 39 3.79 -9.68 15.38
N LEU A 40 5.00 -10.09 15.78
CA LEU A 40 5.23 -11.34 16.50
C LEU A 40 4.54 -11.36 17.87
N LYS A 41 4.56 -10.24 18.61
CA LYS A 41 3.84 -10.08 19.89
C LYS A 41 2.32 -10.27 19.77
N LYS A 42 1.74 -10.02 18.59
CA LYS A 42 0.32 -10.24 18.31
C LYS A 42 0.04 -11.62 17.69
N ASN A 43 0.98 -12.56 17.82
CA ASN A 43 0.93 -13.87 17.18
C ASN A 43 0.78 -13.78 15.65
N GLY A 44 1.35 -12.72 15.05
CA GLY A 44 1.33 -12.50 13.62
C GLY A 44 2.51 -13.15 12.91
N VAL A 45 2.30 -13.55 11.67
CA VAL A 45 3.34 -14.17 10.83
C VAL A 45 3.89 -13.12 9.88
N VAL A 46 5.17 -12.79 10.00
CA VAL A 46 5.86 -11.81 9.15
C VAL A 46 6.25 -12.49 7.84
N ASN A 47 5.28 -12.60 6.94
CA ASN A 47 5.46 -13.10 5.59
C ASN A 47 5.20 -11.97 4.59
N PHE A 48 6.26 -11.31 4.15
CA PHE A 48 6.16 -10.26 3.13
C PHE A 48 5.97 -10.83 1.73
N LYS A 49 6.51 -12.03 1.45
CA LYS A 49 6.38 -12.68 0.13
C LYS A 49 4.91 -12.96 -0.21
N SER A 50 4.09 -13.29 0.78
CA SER A 50 2.65 -13.53 0.58
C SER A 50 1.81 -12.27 0.34
N LEU A 51 2.41 -11.08 0.42
CA LEU A 51 1.75 -9.82 0.07
C LEU A 51 1.89 -9.49 -1.42
N HIS A 52 2.77 -10.19 -2.15
CA HIS A 52 2.90 -10.03 -3.59
C HIS A 52 1.62 -10.45 -4.31
N GLY A 53 1.15 -9.59 -5.22
CA GLY A 53 -0.04 -9.87 -6.02
C GLY A 53 -1.35 -9.81 -5.24
N VAL A 54 -1.34 -9.39 -3.97
CA VAL A 54 -2.56 -9.29 -3.18
C VAL A 54 -3.38 -8.08 -3.64
N PRO A 55 -4.65 -8.28 -4.01
CA PRO A 55 -5.54 -7.17 -4.34
C PRO A 55 -5.94 -6.42 -3.06
N LEU A 56 -5.68 -5.12 -3.08
CA LEU A 56 -5.97 -4.19 -2.00
C LEU A 56 -6.98 -3.15 -2.48
N TYR A 57 -7.70 -2.57 -1.53
CA TYR A 57 -8.53 -1.40 -1.77
C TYR A 57 -8.22 -0.30 -0.76
N VAL A 58 -8.38 0.96 -1.19
CA VAL A 58 -8.23 2.12 -0.31
C VAL A 58 -9.45 2.22 0.58
N SER A 59 -9.25 1.98 1.88
CA SER A 59 -10.28 2.16 2.89
C SER A 59 -10.36 3.60 3.39
N ALA A 60 -9.25 4.32 3.41
CA ALA A 60 -9.21 5.73 3.80
C ALA A 60 -7.97 6.42 3.24
N VAL A 61 -8.10 7.71 2.95
CA VAL A 61 -7.01 8.58 2.52
C VAL A 61 -6.79 9.62 3.60
N LYS A 62 -5.57 9.71 4.11
CA LYS A 62 -5.15 10.71 5.10
C LYS A 62 -4.09 11.60 4.47
N THR A 63 -4.52 12.71 3.89
CA THR A 63 -3.62 13.74 3.38
C THR A 63 -3.13 14.60 4.55
N LYS A 64 -1.82 14.60 4.77
CA LYS A 64 -1.12 15.57 5.62
C LYS A 64 -0.48 16.61 4.70
N LYS A 65 -0.19 17.80 5.24
CA LYS A 65 0.38 18.95 4.48
C LYS A 65 1.61 18.61 3.61
N ALA A 66 2.34 17.54 3.93
CA ALA A 66 3.59 17.16 3.25
C ALA A 66 3.60 15.72 2.72
N TYR A 67 2.58 14.89 3.01
CA TYR A 67 2.53 13.52 2.50
C TYR A 67 1.12 12.94 2.54
N THR A 68 0.81 12.04 1.61
CA THR A 68 -0.48 11.33 1.55
C THR A 68 -0.34 9.92 2.10
N ARG A 69 -0.99 9.65 3.24
CA ARG A 69 -1.03 8.32 3.84
C ARG A 69 -2.31 7.59 3.43
N LEU A 70 -2.19 6.45 2.77
CA LEU A 70 -3.32 5.59 2.44
C LEU A 70 -3.46 4.48 3.48
N ILE A 71 -4.70 4.18 3.84
CA ILE A 71 -5.06 3.03 4.64
C ILE A 71 -5.63 1.98 3.69
N LEU A 72 -4.88 0.91 3.49
CA LEU A 72 -5.23 -0.18 2.59
C LEU A 72 -5.78 -1.37 3.36
N LYS A 73 -6.76 -2.03 2.75
CA LYS A 73 -7.35 -3.28 3.23
C LYS A 73 -7.30 -4.33 2.12
N ARG A 74 -7.20 -5.60 2.50
CA ARG A 74 -7.26 -6.71 1.54
C ARG A 74 -8.68 -6.87 1.01
N LEU A 75 -8.81 -7.00 -0.30
CA LEU A 75 -10.10 -7.28 -0.93
C LEU A 75 -10.66 -8.63 -0.45
N ASP A 76 -9.79 -9.61 -0.20
CA ASP A 76 -10.15 -10.96 0.28
C ASP A 76 -10.77 -10.98 1.69
N GLY A 77 -10.82 -9.85 2.41
CA GLY A 77 -11.25 -9.77 3.81
C GLY A 77 -10.28 -10.40 4.83
N ARG A 78 -9.19 -11.01 4.37
CA ARG A 78 -8.13 -11.56 5.24
C ARG A 78 -7.33 -10.46 5.92
N LYS A 79 -6.74 -10.78 7.08
CA LYS A 79 -5.82 -9.90 7.80
C LYS A 79 -4.42 -9.97 7.18
N PHE A 80 -3.70 -8.85 7.20
CA PHE A 80 -2.27 -8.78 6.99
C PHE A 80 -1.54 -9.42 8.17
N PHE A 81 -0.52 -10.24 7.87
CA PHE A 81 0.28 -10.96 8.87
C PHE A 81 -0.55 -11.74 9.90
N ASN A 82 -1.76 -12.16 9.55
CA ASN A 82 -2.76 -12.77 10.44
C ASN A 82 -3.19 -11.93 11.67
N ALA A 83 -2.73 -10.68 11.79
CA ALA A 83 -2.94 -9.84 12.97
C ALA A 83 -3.59 -8.49 12.67
N PHE A 84 -3.34 -7.91 11.49
CA PHE A 84 -3.73 -6.54 11.14
C PHE A 84 -4.81 -6.52 10.07
N SER A 85 -5.95 -5.89 10.32
CA SER A 85 -7.01 -5.76 9.30
C SER A 85 -6.67 -4.75 8.20
N SER A 86 -5.79 -3.80 8.48
CA SER A 86 -5.40 -2.73 7.57
C SER A 86 -3.93 -2.38 7.74
N ILE A 87 -3.32 -1.88 6.67
CA ILE A 87 -1.97 -1.34 6.68
C ILE A 87 -1.99 0.12 6.24
N SER A 88 -1.05 0.91 6.75
CA SER A 88 -0.82 2.27 6.26
C SER A 88 0.34 2.26 5.28
N VAL A 89 0.21 3.01 4.18
CA VAL A 89 1.27 3.20 3.18
C VAL A 89 1.44 4.68 2.88
N ASN A 90 2.66 5.13 2.64
CA ASN A 90 2.90 6.45 2.06
C ASN A 90 2.74 6.38 0.54
N TYR A 91 1.76 7.09 -0.01
CA TYR A 91 1.43 7.02 -1.43
C TYR A 91 2.58 7.49 -2.32
N GLU A 92 3.23 8.60 -1.96
CA GLU A 92 4.30 9.19 -2.77
C GLU A 92 5.49 8.24 -2.87
N GLN A 93 6.00 7.79 -1.72
CA GLN A 93 7.11 6.84 -1.68
C GLN A 93 6.75 5.51 -2.37
N ALA A 94 5.52 5.02 -2.19
CA ALA A 94 5.11 3.75 -2.79
C ALA A 94 4.99 3.83 -4.31
N LEU A 95 4.63 5.02 -4.83
CA LEU A 95 4.61 5.29 -6.26
C LEU A 95 6.04 5.41 -6.82
N GLU A 96 6.93 6.12 -6.11
CA GLU A 96 8.34 6.26 -6.49
C GLU A 96 9.09 4.92 -6.50
N LEU A 97 8.84 4.06 -5.51
CA LEU A 97 9.42 2.72 -5.41
C LEU A 97 8.72 1.68 -6.30
N GLY A 98 7.58 2.02 -6.92
CA GLY A 98 6.80 1.09 -7.72
C GLY A 98 6.15 -0.07 -6.93
N GLU A 99 5.99 0.09 -5.62
CA GLU A 99 5.47 -0.93 -4.70
C GLU A 99 3.93 -1.07 -4.80
N ILE A 100 3.25 -0.03 -5.28
CA ILE A 100 1.82 -0.05 -5.57
C ILE A 100 1.58 0.21 -7.06
N GLN A 101 0.72 -0.61 -7.66
CA GLN A 101 0.26 -0.41 -9.02
C GLN A 101 -1.26 -0.31 -9.01
N GLN A 102 -1.80 0.79 -9.55
CA GLN A 102 -3.23 0.91 -9.78
C GLN A 102 -3.61 -0.10 -10.85
N LYS A 103 -4.54 -1.00 -10.51
CA LYS A 103 -5.08 -1.93 -11.51
C LYS A 103 -6.25 -1.23 -12.18
N ASN A 104 -6.04 -0.83 -13.43
CA ASN A 104 -7.05 -0.19 -14.29
C ASN A 104 -8.08 -1.22 -14.79
#